data_AF-A0A7X1DY12-F1
#
_entry.id   AF-A0A7X1DY12-F1
#
_cell.length_a   1.000
_cell.length_b   1.000
_cell.length_c   1.000
_cell.angle_alpha   90.00
_cell.angle_beta   90.00
_cell.angle_gamma   90.00
#
_symmetry.space_group_name_H-M   'P 1'
#
loop_
_entity.id
_entity.type
_entity.pdbx_description
1 polymer ?
#
loop_
_entity_poly.entity_id
_entity_poly.type
_entity_poly.pdbx_seq_one_letter_code
_entity_poly.pdbx_strand_id
1 'polypeptide(L)'
;MKKLLALMAAITAASAGHALAASSVELRAKGSITPSACMPLLANGGTVDYGKISASDLKPSSNTLLPVARLQLSVSCEAPTLVAVKSQDNRAGTSAEYDAALPNFGLGLAPGNVKIGWYTLKMTHATADELPALLIESMDGQTWLDAPENTIWQPNWMRTVNGASAVAPAPRPLMSMKMDVVVASTITHRKLLPVGVEIPIDGSATLDVIYL
;
A
#
# COMPACT_ATOMS: atom_id res chain seq x y z
N MET A 1 -8.26 -84.12 17.51
CA MET A 1 -7.68 -85.47 17.40
C MET A 1 -6.17 -85.34 17.21
N LYS A 2 -5.40 -85.96 18.11
CA LYS A 2 -3.96 -86.35 18.11
C LYS A 2 -3.12 -85.92 16.88
N LYS A 3 -1.94 -85.34 17.06
CA LYS A 3 -0.66 -86.01 17.38
C LYS A 3 0.38 -84.94 17.77
N LEU A 4 0.97 -84.99 18.96
CA LEU A 4 2.17 -85.73 19.42
C LEU A 4 3.47 -84.88 19.35
N LEU A 5 4.18 -84.91 20.48
CA LEU A 5 5.42 -84.22 20.84
C LEU A 5 6.62 -84.53 19.94
N ALA A 6 7.57 -83.59 19.87
CA ALA A 6 9.00 -83.90 19.95
C ALA A 6 9.80 -82.72 20.54
N LEU A 7 10.72 -83.08 21.44
CA LEU A 7 11.60 -82.27 22.29
C LEU A 7 12.99 -82.09 21.61
N MET A 8 13.85 -81.22 22.17
CA MET A 8 15.28 -80.96 21.88
C MET A 8 15.54 -79.76 20.94
N ALA A 9 16.48 -78.83 21.16
CA ALA A 9 17.58 -78.70 22.12
C ALA A 9 17.88 -77.20 22.34
N ALA A 10 18.43 -76.86 23.51
CA ALA A 10 18.94 -75.54 23.83
C ALA A 10 20.24 -75.22 23.09
N ILE A 11 20.29 -74.06 22.41
CA ILE A 11 21.54 -73.37 22.06
C ILE A 11 21.36 -71.90 22.47
N THR A 12 21.92 -71.55 23.63
CA THR A 12 22.13 -70.17 24.04
C THR A 12 23.34 -69.62 23.28
N ALA A 13 23.11 -68.97 22.15
CA ALA A 13 24.11 -68.13 21.51
C ALA A 13 23.89 -66.69 22.00
N ALA A 14 24.77 -66.24 22.90
CA ALA A 14 24.90 -64.84 23.25
C ALA A 14 25.42 -64.06 22.02
N SER A 15 24.51 -63.56 21.20
CA SER A 15 24.86 -62.54 20.21
C SER A 15 24.86 -61.19 20.93
N ALA A 16 26.05 -60.69 21.25
CA ALA A 16 26.29 -59.27 21.51
C ALA A 16 26.00 -58.49 20.22
N GLY A 17 24.71 -58.27 19.93
CA GLY A 17 24.25 -57.40 18.87
C GLY A 17 24.54 -55.96 19.29
N HIS A 18 25.49 -55.34 18.59
CA HIS A 18 26.04 -54.03 18.85
C HIS A 18 24.96 -53.00 19.18
N ALA A 19 25.18 -52.22 20.24
CA ALA A 19 24.52 -50.92 20.35
C ALA A 19 24.93 -50.11 19.11
N LEU A 20 24.05 -50.04 18.12
CA LEU A 20 24.18 -49.10 17.02
C LEU A 20 24.09 -47.72 17.65
N ALA A 21 25.25 -47.07 17.82
CA ALA A 21 25.30 -45.64 18.05
C ALA A 21 24.55 -44.98 16.90
N ALA A 22 23.39 -44.39 17.19
CA ALA A 22 22.73 -43.51 16.24
C ALA A 22 23.57 -42.23 16.15
N SER A 23 24.63 -42.25 15.35
CA SER A 23 25.49 -41.08 15.07
C SER A 23 24.88 -40.21 13.98
N SER A 24 23.59 -39.89 14.10
CA SER A 24 22.90 -38.98 13.19
C SER A 24 22.36 -37.79 13.99
N VAL A 25 22.84 -36.60 13.63
CA VAL A 25 22.26 -35.32 14.05
C VAL A 25 21.36 -34.81 12.94
N GLU A 26 20.22 -34.22 13.32
CA GLU A 26 19.29 -33.61 12.39
C GLU A 26 19.83 -32.26 11.89
N LEU A 27 20.10 -32.15 10.58
CA LEU A 27 20.36 -30.88 9.91
C LEU A 27 19.03 -30.29 9.45
N ARG A 28 18.63 -29.15 10.03
CA ARG A 28 17.47 -28.39 9.56
C ARG A 28 17.92 -27.20 8.73
N ALA A 29 17.74 -27.27 7.42
CA ALA A 29 17.83 -26.11 6.56
C ALA A 29 16.52 -25.31 6.67
N LYS A 30 16.60 -24.07 7.15
CA LYS A 30 15.50 -23.10 7.14
C LYS A 30 15.95 -21.90 6.32
N GLY A 31 15.08 -21.45 5.42
CA GLY A 31 15.27 -20.26 4.63
C GLY A 31 13.92 -19.75 4.16
N SER A 32 13.85 -18.47 3.82
CA SER A 32 12.72 -17.84 3.14
C SER A 32 13.27 -17.15 1.90
N ILE A 33 12.59 -17.33 0.77
CA ILE A 33 12.86 -16.59 -0.46
C ILE A 33 11.78 -15.52 -0.54
N THR A 34 12.16 -14.25 -0.42
CA THR A 34 11.25 -13.13 -0.66
C THR A 34 11.06 -12.98 -2.17
N PRO A 35 9.82 -13.05 -2.69
CA PRO A 35 9.56 -12.88 -4.11
C PRO A 35 9.91 -11.46 -4.59
N SER A 36 10.26 -11.35 -5.87
CA SER A 36 10.35 -10.14 -6.71
C SER A 36 10.10 -8.82 -5.99
N ALA A 37 11.17 -8.09 -5.65
CA ALA A 37 11.03 -6.78 -5.02
C ALA A 37 10.48 -5.76 -6.03
N CYS A 38 9.17 -5.50 -5.96
CA CYS A 38 8.57 -4.37 -6.65
C CYS A 38 9.01 -3.07 -5.96
N MET A 39 9.70 -2.20 -6.70
CA MET A 39 10.19 -0.92 -6.19
C MET A 39 9.26 0.23 -6.63
N PRO A 40 8.62 0.94 -5.69
CA PRO A 40 7.90 2.17 -6.02
C PRO A 40 8.88 3.34 -6.16
N LEU A 41 8.61 4.21 -7.12
CA LEU A 41 9.30 5.49 -7.30
C LEU A 41 8.28 6.57 -7.61
N LEU A 42 8.29 7.64 -6.80
CA LEU A 42 7.47 8.82 -6.99
C LEU A 42 8.36 9.98 -7.45
N ALA A 43 8.00 10.63 -8.55
CA ALA A 43 8.75 11.74 -9.12
C ALA A 43 9.00 12.86 -8.10
N ASN A 44 10.10 13.60 -8.28
CA ASN A 44 10.52 14.71 -7.40
C ASN A 44 10.62 14.33 -5.91
N GLY A 45 10.90 13.06 -5.60
CA GLY A 45 10.94 12.55 -4.23
C GLY A 45 9.59 12.64 -3.51
N GLY A 46 8.48 12.74 -4.24
CA GLY A 46 7.15 12.89 -3.68
C GLY A 46 6.81 14.28 -3.15
N THR A 47 7.64 15.29 -3.40
CA THR A 47 7.42 16.65 -2.88
C THR A 47 6.53 17.46 -3.81
N VAL A 48 5.47 18.05 -3.25
CA VAL A 48 4.70 19.12 -3.87
C VAL A 48 4.99 20.41 -3.11
N ASP A 49 5.70 21.33 -3.74
CA ASP A 49 6.04 22.62 -3.15
C ASP A 49 5.07 23.71 -3.65
N TYR A 50 4.32 24.30 -2.72
CA TYR A 50 3.42 25.42 -2.99
C TYR A 50 4.10 26.79 -2.86
N GLY A 51 5.37 26.81 -2.45
CA GLY A 51 6.11 28.01 -2.12
C GLY A 51 5.50 28.75 -0.93
N LYS A 52 5.76 30.06 -0.88
CA LYS A 52 5.17 30.95 0.13
C LYS A 52 3.84 31.50 -0.38
N ILE A 53 2.79 31.28 0.40
CA ILE A 53 1.46 31.83 0.14
C ILE A 53 1.22 32.97 1.12
N SER A 54 0.93 34.18 0.61
CA SER A 54 0.59 35.30 1.47
C SER A 54 -0.79 35.10 2.09
N ALA A 55 -0.96 35.51 3.35
CA ALA A 55 -2.28 35.57 3.98
C ALA A 55 -3.25 36.47 3.19
N SER A 56 -2.77 37.45 2.42
CA SER A 56 -3.62 38.26 1.53
C SER A 56 -4.28 37.45 0.43
N ASP A 57 -3.63 36.38 -0.01
CA ASP A 57 -4.04 35.57 -1.16
C ASP A 57 -5.07 34.50 -0.75
N LEU A 58 -5.15 34.22 0.56
CA LEU A 58 -6.17 33.36 1.13
C LEU A 58 -7.52 34.09 1.19
N LYS A 59 -8.56 33.40 0.73
CA LYS A 59 -9.93 33.92 0.77
C LYS A 59 -10.41 34.09 2.22
N PRO A 60 -11.07 35.21 2.55
CA PRO A 60 -11.45 35.53 3.92
C PRO A 60 -12.51 34.59 4.51
N SER A 61 -13.49 34.18 3.70
CA SER A 61 -14.69 33.45 4.16
C SER A 61 -15.06 32.28 3.25
N SER A 62 -14.13 31.81 2.44
CA SER A 62 -14.29 30.61 1.62
C SER A 62 -12.94 29.90 1.49
N ASN A 63 -12.97 28.65 1.04
CA ASN A 63 -11.76 27.85 0.86
C ASN A 63 -10.93 28.36 -0.33
N THR A 64 -9.61 28.24 -0.19
CA THR A 64 -8.65 28.64 -1.22
C THR A 64 -8.07 27.38 -1.87
N LEU A 65 -8.34 27.20 -3.16
CA LEU A 65 -7.76 26.11 -3.96
C LEU A 65 -6.32 26.48 -4.32
N LEU A 66 -5.41 25.55 -4.10
CA LEU A 66 -4.02 25.69 -4.54
C LEU A 66 -3.85 25.12 -5.96
N PRO A 67 -2.78 25.48 -6.68
CA PRO A 67 -2.46 24.87 -7.96
C PRO A 67 -2.42 23.34 -7.87
N VAL A 68 -3.05 22.66 -8.84
CA VAL A 68 -3.04 21.20 -8.90
C VAL A 68 -1.64 20.73 -9.29
N ALA A 69 -1.07 19.82 -8.50
CA ALA A 69 0.20 19.19 -8.80
C ALA A 69 -0.02 17.79 -9.39
N ARG A 70 0.94 17.33 -10.20
CA ARG A 70 0.97 15.97 -10.75
C ARG A 70 2.35 15.39 -10.54
N LEU A 71 2.39 14.20 -9.95
CA LEU A 71 3.61 13.43 -9.71
C LEU A 71 3.47 12.08 -10.39
N GLN A 72 4.44 11.69 -11.21
CA GLN A 72 4.43 10.35 -11.77
C GLN A 72 4.83 9.34 -10.69
N LEU A 73 3.97 8.36 -10.44
CA LEU A 73 4.29 7.15 -9.68
C LEU A 73 4.64 6.04 -10.67
N SER A 74 5.68 5.27 -10.35
CA SER A 74 6.03 4.05 -11.05
C SER A 74 6.28 2.93 -10.05
N VAL A 75 5.90 1.71 -10.41
CA VAL A 75 6.21 0.48 -9.68
C VAL A 75 6.85 -0.46 -10.68
N SER A 76 8.06 -0.93 -10.38
CA SER A 76 8.80 -1.87 -11.25
C SER A 76 9.15 -3.13 -10.48
N CYS A 77 8.80 -4.28 -11.03
CA CYS A 77 8.99 -5.61 -10.45
C CYS A 77 9.96 -6.44 -11.30
N GLU A 78 10.77 -7.28 -10.67
CA GLU A 78 11.74 -8.14 -11.35
C GLU A 78 11.10 -9.30 -12.16
N ALA A 79 9.85 -9.63 -11.83
CA ALA A 79 9.04 -10.65 -12.49
C ALA A 79 7.56 -10.26 -12.45
N PRO A 80 6.68 -10.89 -13.27
CA PRO A 80 5.24 -10.65 -13.20
C PRO A 80 4.71 -10.92 -11.79
N THR A 81 4.21 -9.88 -11.13
CA THR A 81 3.84 -9.92 -9.70
C THR A 81 2.46 -9.30 -9.51
N LEU A 82 1.64 -9.90 -8.66
CA LEU A 82 0.36 -9.34 -8.24
C LEU A 82 0.60 -8.32 -7.13
N VAL A 83 0.42 -7.04 -7.45
CA VAL A 83 0.64 -5.95 -6.49
C VAL A 83 -0.45 -4.89 -6.58
N ALA A 84 -0.63 -4.14 -5.50
CA ALA A 84 -1.38 -2.90 -5.45
C ALA A 84 -0.58 -1.82 -4.72
N VAL A 85 -0.96 -0.56 -4.92
CA VAL A 85 -0.43 0.56 -4.14
C VAL A 85 -1.51 1.02 -3.18
N LYS A 86 -1.21 1.03 -1.88
CA LYS A 86 -2.09 1.52 -0.81
C LYS A 86 -1.66 2.91 -0.37
N SER A 87 -2.62 3.83 -0.25
CA SER A 87 -2.33 5.14 0.32
C SER A 87 -2.59 5.14 1.83
N GLN A 88 -1.80 5.89 2.60
CA GLN A 88 -2.00 6.11 4.02
C GLN A 88 -1.78 7.59 4.34
N ASP A 89 -2.71 8.21 5.10
CA ASP A 89 -2.55 9.58 5.59
C ASP A 89 -1.67 9.59 6.86
N ASN A 90 -0.51 10.23 6.79
CA ASN A 90 0.40 10.39 7.93
C ASN A 90 -0.01 11.55 8.85
N ARG A 91 -1.09 12.26 8.50
CA ARG A 91 -1.70 13.38 9.21
C ARG A 91 -3.20 13.15 9.41
N ALA A 92 -3.58 11.89 9.59
CA ALA A 92 -4.97 11.48 9.82
C ALA A 92 -5.63 12.31 10.94
N GLY A 93 -6.86 12.75 10.69
CA GLY A 93 -7.64 13.57 11.62
C GLY A 93 -7.39 15.08 11.51
N THR A 94 -6.39 15.53 10.74
CA THR A 94 -6.09 16.97 10.58
C THR A 94 -6.81 17.63 9.40
N SER A 95 -7.53 16.87 8.56
CA SER A 95 -8.36 17.43 7.48
C SER A 95 -9.41 18.40 8.02
N ALA A 96 -9.40 19.62 7.50
CA ALA A 96 -10.39 20.67 7.81
C ALA A 96 -11.78 20.41 7.19
N GLU A 97 -11.84 19.57 6.17
CA GLU A 97 -13.09 19.02 5.63
C GLU A 97 -13.32 17.63 6.21
N TYR A 98 -14.51 17.41 6.78
CA TYR A 98 -14.93 16.08 7.21
C TYR A 98 -16.04 15.59 6.28
N ASP A 99 -15.69 14.64 5.42
CA ASP A 99 -16.65 13.82 4.68
C ASP A 99 -16.47 12.38 5.16
N ALA A 100 -17.49 11.86 5.84
CA ALA A 100 -17.47 10.49 6.37
C ALA A 100 -17.54 9.44 5.25
N ALA A 101 -18.07 9.80 4.07
CA ALA A 101 -18.18 8.90 2.94
C ALA A 101 -16.89 8.88 2.11
N LEU A 102 -16.19 10.01 2.01
CA LEU A 102 -14.94 10.15 1.24
C LEU A 102 -13.89 10.91 2.06
N PRO A 103 -13.15 10.24 2.96
CA PRO A 103 -12.16 10.91 3.79
C PRO A 103 -11.03 11.51 2.95
N ASN A 104 -10.68 12.76 3.25
CA ASN A 104 -9.55 13.47 2.64
C ASN A 104 -8.28 13.32 3.47
N PHE A 105 -7.13 13.60 2.85
CA PHE A 105 -5.85 13.69 3.54
C PHE A 105 -5.69 15.05 4.22
N GLY A 106 -5.11 15.08 5.42
CA GLY A 106 -4.91 16.33 6.15
C GLY A 106 -3.67 17.11 5.75
N LEU A 107 -3.74 18.45 5.78
CA LEU A 107 -2.58 19.34 5.58
C LEU A 107 -1.89 19.76 6.91
N GLY A 108 -2.19 19.06 8.00
CA GLY A 108 -1.64 19.33 9.32
C GLY A 108 -2.41 20.38 10.13
N LEU A 109 -1.79 20.80 11.24
CA LEU A 109 -2.37 21.72 12.21
C LEU A 109 -1.50 22.96 12.37
N ALA A 110 -2.15 24.13 12.38
CA ALA A 110 -1.57 25.38 12.82
C ALA A 110 -1.62 25.50 14.37
N PRO A 111 -0.95 26.50 14.96
CA PRO A 111 -1.00 26.73 16.41
C PRO A 111 -2.43 26.78 16.94
N GLY A 112 -2.64 26.19 18.13
CA GLY A 112 -3.97 26.05 18.72
C GLY A 112 -4.81 24.91 18.14
N ASN A 113 -4.18 23.92 17.49
CA ASN A 113 -4.85 22.76 16.86
C ASN A 113 -5.84 23.15 15.76
N VAL A 114 -5.58 24.27 15.10
CA VAL A 114 -6.41 24.73 13.98
C VAL A 114 -6.06 23.93 12.74
N LYS A 115 -7.05 23.28 12.14
CA LYS A 115 -6.89 22.50 10.91
C LYS A 115 -6.61 23.43 9.72
N ILE A 116 -5.51 23.18 9.01
CA ILE A 116 -5.05 24.09 7.94
C ILE A 116 -5.90 23.94 6.68
N GLY A 117 -6.24 22.70 6.36
CA GLY A 117 -6.83 22.35 5.08
C GLY A 117 -6.79 20.85 4.84
N TRP A 118 -6.91 20.45 3.58
CA TRP A 118 -6.91 19.07 3.16
C TRP A 118 -6.42 18.95 1.72
N TYR A 119 -6.11 17.73 1.30
CA TYR A 119 -5.86 17.41 -0.09
C TYR A 119 -6.50 16.08 -0.47
N THR A 120 -6.74 15.95 -1.78
CA THR A 120 -7.22 14.71 -2.40
C THR A 120 -6.16 14.18 -3.34
N LEU A 121 -6.15 12.85 -3.48
CA LEU A 121 -5.36 12.16 -4.47
C LEU A 121 -6.27 11.59 -5.55
N LYS A 122 -5.79 11.55 -6.79
CA LYS A 122 -6.36 10.74 -7.87
C LYS A 122 -5.23 10.05 -8.60
N MET A 123 -5.54 8.93 -9.23
CA MET A 123 -4.63 8.27 -10.17
C MET A 123 -5.21 8.40 -11.57
N THR A 124 -4.40 8.90 -12.51
CA THR A 124 -4.80 9.10 -13.91
C THR A 124 -3.72 8.58 -14.85
N HIS A 125 -4.06 8.33 -16.12
CA HIS A 125 -3.15 7.87 -17.15
C HIS A 125 -2.39 6.59 -16.77
N ALA A 126 -3.10 5.63 -16.16
CA ALA A 126 -2.48 4.39 -15.73
C ALA A 126 -2.05 3.54 -16.94
N THR A 127 -0.83 3.04 -16.87
CA THR A 127 -0.31 2.01 -17.77
C THR A 127 0.22 0.85 -16.95
N ALA A 128 0.13 -0.35 -17.52
CA ALA A 128 0.81 -1.54 -17.02
C ALA A 128 1.49 -2.25 -18.18
N ASP A 129 2.75 -2.61 -17.98
CA ASP A 129 3.61 -3.22 -19.00
C ASP A 129 3.60 -2.40 -20.31
N GLU A 130 3.68 -1.06 -20.16
CA GLU A 130 3.66 -0.03 -21.22
C GLU A 130 2.35 0.09 -22.02
N LEU A 131 1.28 -0.59 -21.62
CA LEU A 131 -0.05 -0.46 -22.25
C LEU A 131 -1.04 0.27 -21.34
N PRO A 132 -1.98 1.08 -21.89
CA PRO A 132 -3.05 1.68 -21.10
C PRO A 132 -3.82 0.64 -20.30
N ALA A 133 -4.13 0.97 -19.05
CA ALA A 133 -4.80 0.06 -18.13
C ALA A 133 -5.91 0.78 -17.37
N LEU A 134 -6.99 0.06 -17.11
CA LEU A 134 -8.06 0.52 -16.22
C LEU A 134 -7.64 0.26 -14.77
N LEU A 135 -7.97 1.19 -13.89
CA LEU A 135 -7.72 1.08 -12.46
C LEU A 135 -8.89 0.45 -11.74
N ILE A 136 -8.56 -0.33 -10.71
CA ILE A 136 -9.48 -0.89 -9.75
C ILE A 136 -8.98 -0.57 -8.34
N GLU A 137 -9.89 -0.54 -7.37
CA GLU A 137 -9.58 -0.27 -5.99
C GLU A 137 -10.21 -1.26 -5.02
N SER A 138 -9.60 -1.39 -3.85
CA SER A 138 -10.04 -2.28 -2.79
C SER A 138 -9.68 -1.72 -1.41
N MET A 139 -10.50 -2.04 -0.41
CA MET A 139 -10.21 -1.79 1.00
C MET A 139 -9.54 -2.99 1.68
N ASP A 140 -9.89 -4.20 1.24
CA ASP A 140 -9.56 -5.46 1.92
C ASP A 140 -8.61 -6.36 1.12
N GLY A 141 -8.32 -6.00 -0.13
CA GLY A 141 -7.53 -6.80 -1.07
C GLY A 141 -8.30 -7.96 -1.72
N GLN A 142 -9.56 -8.17 -1.34
CA GLN A 142 -10.39 -9.31 -1.76
C GLN A 142 -11.50 -8.88 -2.71
N THR A 143 -12.18 -7.78 -2.38
CA THR A 143 -13.26 -7.21 -3.20
C THR A 143 -12.72 -6.01 -3.96
N TRP A 144 -12.85 -6.05 -5.29
CA TRP A 144 -12.33 -5.03 -6.19
C TRP A 144 -13.44 -4.33 -6.94
N LEU A 145 -13.34 -3.00 -7.00
CA LEU A 145 -14.29 -2.11 -7.65
C LEU A 145 -13.58 -1.29 -8.72
N ASP A 146 -14.30 -0.86 -9.75
CA ASP A 146 -13.72 0.05 -10.74
C ASP A 146 -13.38 1.41 -10.12
N ALA A 147 -12.20 1.92 -10.44
CA ALA A 147 -11.69 3.20 -9.95
C ALA A 147 -11.33 4.11 -11.13
N PRO A 148 -12.32 4.67 -11.87
CA PRO A 148 -12.04 5.55 -13.00
C PRO A 148 -11.22 6.77 -12.58
N GLU A 149 -10.55 7.41 -13.54
CA GLU A 149 -9.56 8.47 -13.29
C GLU A 149 -10.09 9.67 -12.49
N ASN A 150 -11.39 9.93 -12.52
CA ASN A 150 -12.03 11.01 -11.78
C ASN A 150 -12.32 10.66 -10.31
N THR A 151 -12.18 9.40 -9.90
CA THR A 151 -12.45 8.91 -8.55
C THR A 151 -11.33 9.29 -7.58
N ILE A 152 -11.71 9.92 -6.46
CA ILE A 152 -10.80 10.25 -5.36
C ILE A 152 -10.22 8.96 -4.78
N TRP A 153 -8.90 8.90 -4.69
CA TRP A 153 -8.19 7.82 -4.02
C TRP A 153 -8.16 8.12 -2.52
N GLN A 154 -8.90 7.34 -1.76
CA GLN A 154 -9.11 7.56 -0.34
C GLN A 154 -7.95 7.01 0.50
N PRO A 155 -7.65 7.61 1.67
CA PRO A 155 -6.74 7.03 2.65
C PRO A 155 -7.12 5.59 2.99
N ASN A 156 -6.13 4.71 3.09
CA ASN A 156 -6.22 3.28 3.38
C ASN A 156 -6.85 2.41 2.29
N TRP A 157 -7.18 2.97 1.12
CA TRP A 157 -7.56 2.18 -0.05
C TRP A 157 -6.34 1.84 -0.89
N MET A 158 -6.35 0.67 -1.51
CA MET A 158 -5.35 0.23 -2.46
C MET A 158 -5.87 0.26 -3.88
N ARG A 159 -4.99 0.56 -4.84
CA ARG A 159 -5.29 0.60 -6.27
C ARG A 159 -4.29 -0.24 -7.05
N THR A 160 -4.79 -0.88 -8.10
CA THR A 160 -3.99 -1.60 -9.09
C THR A 160 -4.70 -1.60 -10.44
N VAL A 161 -4.13 -2.30 -11.42
CA VAL A 161 -4.70 -2.43 -12.76
C VAL A 161 -5.64 -3.64 -12.86
N ASN A 162 -6.73 -3.45 -13.60
CA ASN A 162 -7.72 -4.49 -13.86
C ASN A 162 -7.19 -5.56 -14.83
N GLY A 163 -7.45 -6.83 -14.56
CA GLY A 163 -7.18 -8.01 -15.38
C GLY A 163 -8.02 -8.18 -16.64
N ALA A 164 -8.62 -7.10 -17.16
CA ALA A 164 -9.48 -7.04 -18.35
C ALA A 164 -10.91 -7.61 -18.20
N SER A 165 -11.41 -7.79 -16.97
CA SER A 165 -12.81 -8.15 -16.72
C SER A 165 -13.64 -6.91 -16.35
N ALA A 166 -14.68 -6.61 -17.14
CA ALA A 166 -15.60 -5.51 -16.87
C ALA A 166 -16.75 -5.89 -15.91
N VAL A 167 -16.97 -7.18 -15.67
CA VAL A 167 -18.10 -7.69 -14.84
C VAL A 167 -17.64 -8.10 -13.45
N ALA A 168 -16.40 -8.57 -13.34
CA ALA A 168 -15.77 -8.96 -12.09
C ALA A 168 -14.34 -8.41 -12.10
N PRO A 169 -14.16 -7.13 -11.75
CA PRO A 169 -12.84 -6.52 -11.71
C PRO A 169 -11.92 -7.30 -10.78
N ALA A 170 -10.70 -7.58 -11.22
CA ALA A 170 -9.72 -8.31 -10.44
C ALA A 170 -8.30 -7.89 -10.83
N PRO A 171 -7.34 -7.87 -9.90
CA PRO A 171 -5.94 -7.59 -10.21
C PRO A 171 -5.36 -8.59 -11.19
N ARG A 172 -4.37 -8.16 -11.98
CA ARG A 172 -3.52 -9.07 -12.78
C ARG A 172 -2.05 -8.89 -12.44
N PRO A 173 -1.21 -9.92 -12.61
CA PRO A 173 0.23 -9.76 -12.49
C PRO A 173 0.75 -8.74 -13.50
N LEU A 174 1.72 -7.94 -13.07
CA LEU A 174 2.40 -6.94 -13.89
C LEU A 174 3.90 -6.92 -13.58
N MET A 175 4.70 -6.44 -14.53
CA MET A 175 6.12 -6.14 -14.30
C MET A 175 6.35 -4.65 -14.11
N SER A 176 5.56 -3.80 -14.77
CA SER A 176 5.59 -2.36 -14.55
C SER A 176 4.19 -1.77 -14.44
N MET A 177 4.05 -0.75 -13.59
CA MET A 177 2.86 0.10 -13.51
C MET A 177 3.32 1.56 -13.43
N LYS A 178 2.73 2.43 -14.25
CA LYS A 178 2.98 3.89 -14.22
C LYS A 178 1.64 4.63 -14.19
N MET A 179 1.59 5.72 -13.45
CA MET A 179 0.40 6.58 -13.39
C MET A 179 0.78 7.99 -12.91
N ASP A 180 -0.06 8.96 -13.19
CA ASP A 180 0.02 10.28 -12.56
C ASP A 180 -0.79 10.27 -11.27
N VAL A 181 -0.15 10.65 -10.16
CA VAL A 181 -0.80 11.01 -8.91
C VAL A 181 -1.13 12.50 -8.95
N VAL A 182 -2.42 12.82 -9.04
CA VAL A 182 -2.92 14.19 -9.02
C VAL A 182 -3.19 14.61 -7.59
N VAL A 183 -2.53 15.69 -7.15
CA VAL A 183 -2.68 16.26 -5.81
C VAL A 183 -3.45 17.58 -5.91
N ALA A 184 -4.66 17.59 -5.37
CA ALA A 184 -5.49 18.79 -5.30
C ALA A 184 -5.67 19.21 -3.84
N SER A 185 -5.03 20.33 -3.48
CA SER A 185 -4.97 20.85 -2.11
C SER A 185 -5.85 22.07 -1.93
N THR A 186 -6.44 22.17 -0.74
CA THR A 186 -7.34 23.24 -0.35
C THR A 186 -6.95 23.76 1.03
N ILE A 187 -6.75 25.07 1.14
CA ILE A 187 -6.56 25.77 2.42
C ILE A 187 -7.92 26.28 2.92
N THR A 188 -8.18 26.12 4.21
CA THR A 188 -9.42 26.62 4.83
C THR A 188 -9.49 28.14 4.83
N HIS A 189 -10.60 28.69 5.32
CA HIS A 189 -10.88 30.11 5.27
C HIS A 189 -9.84 30.86 6.10
N ARG A 190 -9.33 31.98 5.59
CA ARG A 190 -8.34 32.79 6.30
C ARG A 190 -8.78 33.18 7.71
N LYS A 191 -10.07 33.45 7.92
CA LYS A 191 -10.63 33.81 9.24
C LYS A 191 -10.51 32.71 10.29
N LEU A 192 -10.33 31.45 9.87
CA LEU A 192 -10.13 30.32 10.78
C LEU A 192 -8.66 30.10 11.10
N LEU A 193 -7.75 30.67 10.32
CA LEU A 193 -6.31 30.45 10.43
C LEU A 193 -5.63 31.53 11.30
N PRO A 194 -4.65 31.15 12.12
CA PRO A 194 -3.85 32.10 12.90
C PRO A 194 -2.80 32.81 12.02
N VAL A 195 -3.24 33.62 11.05
CA VAL A 195 -2.38 34.26 10.03
C VAL A 195 -1.39 35.32 10.55
N GLY A 196 -1.32 35.53 11.88
CA GLY A 196 -0.31 36.37 12.52
C GLY A 196 1.05 35.69 12.68
N VAL A 197 1.15 34.41 12.34
CA VAL A 197 2.39 33.61 12.35
C VAL A 197 2.52 32.84 11.04
N GLU A 198 3.75 32.42 10.73
CA GLU A 198 3.98 31.49 9.62
C GLU A 198 3.38 30.11 9.96
N ILE A 199 2.61 29.56 9.02
CA ILE A 199 1.95 28.27 9.16
C ILE A 199 2.49 27.34 8.07
N PRO A 200 3.25 26.29 8.41
CA PRO A 200 3.72 25.33 7.41
C PRO A 200 2.54 24.50 6.88
N ILE A 201 2.46 24.31 5.57
CA ILE A 201 1.58 23.32 4.97
C ILE A 201 2.29 21.96 5.10
N ASP A 202 1.80 21.11 5.99
CA ASP A 202 2.42 19.83 6.35
C ASP A 202 1.48 18.67 6.00
N GLY A 203 1.19 18.51 4.71
CA GLY A 203 0.51 17.34 4.17
C GLY A 203 1.48 16.18 3.96
N SER A 204 1.11 14.97 4.36
CA SER A 204 1.97 13.80 4.19
C SER A 204 1.16 12.52 4.01
N ALA A 205 1.48 11.77 2.96
CA ALA A 205 0.94 10.44 2.72
C ALA A 205 2.05 9.45 2.35
N THR A 206 1.84 8.20 2.74
CA THR A 206 2.68 7.05 2.33
C THR A 206 1.97 6.27 1.24
N LEU A 207 2.71 5.86 0.20
CA LEU A 207 2.21 5.01 -0.88
C LEU A 207 2.93 3.66 -0.83
N ASP A 208 2.30 2.67 -0.20
CA ASP A 208 2.88 1.36 0.07
C ASP A 208 2.57 0.36 -1.04
N VAL A 209 3.57 -0.42 -1.46
CA VAL A 209 3.35 -1.57 -2.35
C VAL A 209 2.88 -2.76 -1.52
N ILE A 210 1.68 -3.23 -1.81
CA ILE A 210 1.05 -4.40 -1.21
C ILE A 210 1.14 -5.57 -2.19
N TYR A 211 1.71 -6.69 -1.75
CA TYR A 211 1.69 -7.95 -2.49
C TYR A 211 0.35 -8.65 -2.21
N LEU A 212 -0.30 -9.10 -3.27
CA LEU A 212 -1.65 -9.69 -3.25
C LEU A 212 -1.61 -11.21 -3.36
#